data_AF-A0A8T0RMJ5-F1
#
_entry.id   AF-A0A8T0RMJ5-F1
#
_cell.length_a   1.000
_cell.length_b   1.000
_cell.length_c   1.000
_cell.angle_alpha   90.00
_cell.angle_beta   90.00
_cell.angle_gamma   90.00
#
_symmetry.space_group_name_H-M   'P 1'
#
loop_
_entity.id
_entity.type
_entity.pdbx_description
1 polymer ?
#
loop_
_entity_poly.entity_id
_entity_poly.type
_entity_poly.pdbx_seq_one_letter_code
_entity_poly.pdbx_strand_id
1 'polypeptide(L)'
;MLLLAARLFQYLMGSNLNSSRIRMTTPVLTSVVPGAGPLHSSAYFVRLYLPVKFQASPPVPLPELNLHPDRWPGHCIAVRSFSGYARDKNVVEEAEKLAMSLSRSPWANSTKYPSKNAYSIAQYSSPFRFIGRVNEVWFDVDCESTGVETY
;
A
#
# COMPACT_ATOMS: atom_id res chain seq x y z
N MET A 1 -10.17 -3.87 7.23
CA MET A 1 -8.78 -4.23 6.82
C MET A 1 -8.52 -5.75 6.77
N LEU A 2 -8.92 -6.55 7.78
CA LEU A 2 -8.58 -8.00 7.83
C LEU A 2 -9.14 -8.87 6.68
N LEU A 3 -10.35 -8.61 6.18
CA LEU A 3 -10.99 -9.48 5.18
C LEU A 3 -10.34 -9.41 3.79
N LEU A 4 -9.75 -8.27 3.42
CA LEU A 4 -9.12 -8.10 2.10
C LEU A 4 -7.76 -8.82 2.00
N ALA A 5 -7.02 -8.87 3.12
CA ALA A 5 -5.77 -9.63 3.19
C ALA A 5 -5.99 -11.15 3.09
N ALA A 6 -7.18 -11.65 3.43
CA ALA A 6 -7.47 -13.09 3.43
C ALA A 6 -7.45 -13.69 2.01
N ARG A 7 -7.93 -12.96 0.99
CA ARG A 7 -7.92 -13.42 -0.41
C ARG A 7 -6.48 -13.49 -0.95
N LEU A 8 -5.69 -12.47 -0.68
CA LEU A 8 -4.26 -12.45 -1.02
C LEU A 8 -3.51 -13.59 -0.30
N PHE A 9 -3.82 -13.85 0.97
CA PHE A 9 -3.22 -14.97 1.70
C PHE A 9 -3.57 -16.33 1.09
N GLN A 10 -4.84 -16.56 0.73
CA GLN A 10 -5.25 -17.79 0.02
C GLN A 10 -4.47 -17.97 -1.28
N TYR A 11 -4.34 -16.91 -2.08
CA TYR A 11 -3.54 -16.92 -3.30
C TYR A 11 -2.08 -17.34 -3.04
N LEU A 12 -1.43 -16.76 -2.03
CA LEU A 12 -0.05 -17.13 -1.65
C LEU A 12 0.07 -18.57 -1.16
N MET A 13 -0.99 -19.10 -0.54
CA MET A 13 -1.02 -20.47 0.01
C MET A 13 -1.35 -21.54 -1.03
N GLY A 14 -1.59 -21.16 -2.29
CA GLY A 14 -1.79 -22.10 -3.40
C GLY A 14 -3.16 -22.02 -4.07
N SER A 15 -4.03 -21.07 -3.70
CA SER A 15 -5.30 -20.84 -4.42
C SER A 15 -5.05 -20.08 -5.74
N ASN A 16 -4.30 -20.71 -6.63
CA ASN A 16 -3.98 -20.29 -7.99
C ASN A 16 -3.92 -21.52 -8.89
N LEU A 17 -4.01 -21.35 -10.21
CA LEU A 17 -4.16 -22.47 -11.17
C LEU A 17 -3.05 -23.53 -11.09
N ASN A 18 -1.85 -23.14 -10.65
CA ASN A 18 -0.70 -24.03 -10.56
C ASN A 18 -0.45 -24.56 -9.14
N SER A 19 -1.37 -24.32 -8.20
CA SER A 19 -1.22 -24.65 -6.77
C SER A 19 0.11 -24.19 -6.15
N SER A 20 0.69 -23.13 -6.71
CA SER A 20 2.03 -22.68 -6.38
C SER A 20 2.01 -21.94 -5.05
N ARG A 21 2.90 -22.35 -4.13
CA ARG A 21 3.10 -21.62 -2.87
C ARG A 21 4.09 -20.48 -3.07
N ILE A 22 3.65 -19.29 -2.68
CA ILE A 22 4.42 -18.06 -2.78
C ILE A 22 4.78 -17.62 -1.37
N ARG A 23 6.07 -17.32 -1.14
CA ARG A 23 6.51 -16.80 0.16
C ARG A 23 5.86 -15.44 0.40
N MET A 24 5.32 -15.26 1.60
CA MET A 24 4.75 -13.97 2.03
C MET A 24 5.85 -12.91 2.06
N THR A 25 5.50 -11.70 1.68
CA THR A 25 6.40 -10.55 1.60
C THR A 25 5.83 -9.39 2.40
N THR A 26 6.70 -8.46 2.77
CA THR A 26 6.32 -7.25 3.47
C THR A 26 6.78 -6.03 2.67
N PRO A 27 6.06 -4.90 2.74
CA PRO A 27 4.82 -4.69 3.51
C PRO A 27 3.55 -5.20 2.81
N VAL A 28 2.46 -5.36 3.57
CA VAL A 28 1.10 -5.33 3.02
C VAL A 28 0.71 -3.88 2.87
N LEU A 29 0.30 -3.47 1.68
CA LEU A 29 -0.05 -2.09 1.38
C LEU A 29 -1.56 -1.94 1.23
N THR A 30 -2.15 -0.96 1.91
CA THR A 30 -3.56 -0.58 1.75
C THR A 30 -3.66 0.86 1.29
N SER A 31 -4.16 1.10 0.07
CA SER A 31 -4.39 2.46 -0.46
C SER A 31 -5.86 2.83 -0.34
N VAL A 32 -6.13 4.07 0.09
CA VAL A 32 -7.48 4.60 0.26
C VAL A 32 -7.85 5.47 -0.94
N VAL A 33 -8.99 5.21 -1.57
CA VAL A 33 -9.52 5.99 -2.69
C VAL A 33 -10.84 6.64 -2.26
N PRO A 34 -10.85 7.94 -1.93
CA PRO A 34 -12.05 8.64 -1.49
C PRO A 34 -13.17 8.62 -2.54
N GLY A 35 -14.41 8.46 -2.11
CA GLY A 35 -15.60 8.58 -2.97
C GLY A 35 -15.79 7.50 -4.02
N ALA A 36 -14.90 6.52 -4.12
CA ALA A 36 -14.96 5.43 -5.10
C ALA A 36 -15.71 4.18 -4.59
N GLY A 37 -16.19 4.19 -3.35
CA GLY A 37 -17.00 3.12 -2.76
C GLY A 37 -18.50 3.33 -2.97
N PRO A 38 -19.33 2.32 -2.67
CA PRO A 38 -20.79 2.44 -2.71
C PRO A 38 -21.27 3.61 -1.84
N LEU A 39 -22.29 4.32 -2.31
CA LEU A 39 -22.87 5.48 -1.60
C LEU A 39 -21.83 6.57 -1.27
N HIS A 40 -20.85 6.79 -2.16
CA HIS A 40 -19.76 7.77 -1.99
C HIS A 40 -18.83 7.49 -0.79
N SER A 41 -18.82 6.26 -0.28
CA SER A 41 -17.81 5.83 0.69
C SER A 41 -16.41 5.72 0.06
N SER A 42 -15.38 5.47 0.87
CA SER A 42 -14.04 5.21 0.34
C SER A 42 -13.92 3.78 -0.18
N ALA A 43 -13.24 3.59 -1.31
CA ALA A 43 -12.77 2.28 -1.75
C ALA A 43 -11.34 2.04 -1.26
N TYR A 44 -10.94 0.76 -1.24
CA TYR A 44 -9.62 0.35 -0.77
C TYR A 44 -8.98 -0.63 -1.74
N PHE A 45 -7.70 -0.41 -2.04
CA PHE A 45 -6.87 -1.39 -2.73
C PHE A 45 -5.90 -2.00 -1.72
N VAL A 46 -5.87 -3.33 -1.64
CA VAL A 46 -4.88 -4.06 -0.84
C VAL A 46 -3.93 -4.76 -1.78
N ARG A 47 -2.64 -4.52 -1.60
CA ARG A 47 -1.56 -5.05 -2.44
C ARG A 47 -0.53 -5.77 -1.59
N LEU A 48 0.10 -6.76 -2.22
CA LEU A 48 1.25 -7.47 -1.67
C LEU A 48 2.28 -7.65 -2.77
N TYR A 49 3.55 -7.44 -2.43
CA TYR A 49 4.66 -7.53 -3.37
C TYR A 49 4.94 -8.98 -3.75
N LEU A 50 4.98 -9.30 -5.04
CA LEU A 50 5.37 -10.65 -5.47
C LEU A 50 6.90 -10.80 -5.48
N PRO A 51 7.46 -11.91 -4.96
CA PRO A 51 8.87 -12.20 -5.12
C PRO A 51 9.30 -12.16 -6.59
N VAL A 52 10.52 -11.69 -6.86
CA VAL A 52 11.05 -11.44 -8.22
C VAL A 52 10.77 -12.57 -9.21
N LYS A 53 10.92 -13.84 -8.77
CA LYS A 53 10.66 -15.03 -9.59
C LYS A 53 9.24 -15.13 -10.17
N PHE A 54 8.26 -14.45 -9.58
CA PHE A 54 6.86 -14.44 -10.00
C PHE A 54 6.44 -13.12 -10.65
N GLN A 55 7.30 -12.10 -10.74
CA GLN A 55 6.89 -10.79 -11.27
C GLN A 55 6.67 -10.80 -12.78
N ALA A 56 7.51 -11.52 -13.53
CA ALA A 56 7.38 -11.62 -14.98
C ALA A 56 6.12 -12.40 -15.39
N SER A 57 5.79 -13.46 -14.63
CA SER A 57 4.61 -14.30 -14.86
C SER A 57 4.01 -14.73 -13.52
N PRO A 58 3.10 -13.93 -12.94
CA PRO A 58 2.41 -14.29 -11.70
C PRO A 58 1.52 -15.52 -11.91
N PRO A 59 1.45 -16.47 -10.95
CA PRO A 59 0.44 -17.53 -10.99
C PRO A 59 -0.96 -16.93 -11.12
N VAL A 60 -1.80 -17.51 -11.97
CA VAL A 60 -3.15 -16.99 -12.21
C VAL A 60 -4.03 -17.30 -11.00
N PRO A 61 -4.61 -16.30 -10.33
CA PRO A 61 -5.49 -16.53 -9.18
C PRO A 61 -6.76 -17.27 -9.60
N LEU A 62 -7.33 -18.06 -8.69
CA LEU A 62 -8.62 -18.68 -8.95
C LEU A 62 -9.73 -17.60 -9.04
N PRO A 63 -10.72 -17.74 -9.95
CA PRO A 63 -11.74 -16.72 -10.20
C PRO A 63 -12.48 -16.23 -8.93
N GLU A 64 -12.75 -17.14 -7.99
CA GLU A 64 -13.44 -16.85 -6.73
C GLU A 64 -12.70 -15.87 -5.81
N LEU A 65 -11.38 -15.73 -5.97
CA LEU A 65 -10.61 -14.78 -5.18
C LEU A 65 -10.80 -13.34 -5.68
N ASN A 66 -11.24 -13.14 -6.92
CA ASN A 66 -11.38 -11.84 -7.57
C ASN A 66 -10.13 -10.96 -7.37
N LEU A 67 -8.97 -11.54 -7.68
CA LEU A 67 -7.67 -10.87 -7.61
C LEU A 67 -7.16 -10.61 -9.02
N HIS A 68 -6.43 -9.51 -9.17
CA HIS A 68 -5.83 -9.12 -10.43
C HIS A 68 -4.35 -8.80 -10.21
N PRO A 69 -3.45 -9.24 -11.11
CA PRO A 69 -2.08 -8.74 -11.13
C PRO A 69 -2.07 -7.22 -11.32
N ASP A 70 -1.29 -6.53 -10.50
CA ASP A 70 -1.13 -5.08 -10.58
C ASP A 70 0.30 -4.76 -11.02
N ARG A 71 0.45 -4.12 -12.19
CA ARG A 71 1.74 -3.60 -12.64
C ARG A 71 1.91 -2.21 -12.05
N TRP A 72 2.68 -2.15 -10.98
CA TRP A 72 2.88 -0.92 -10.23
C TRP A 72 4.20 -0.25 -10.65
N PRO A 73 4.18 0.83 -11.46
CA PRO A 73 5.39 1.49 -11.91
C PRO A 73 6.11 2.20 -10.76
N GLY A 74 7.40 2.44 -10.93
CA GLY A 74 8.18 3.27 -10.01
C GLY A 74 7.58 4.67 -9.91
N HIS A 75 7.49 5.19 -8.69
CA HIS A 75 6.96 6.52 -8.36
C HIS A 75 7.61 7.00 -7.05
N CYS A 76 7.61 8.30 -6.82
CA CYS A 76 8.10 8.86 -5.55
C CYS A 76 6.99 8.88 -4.51
N ILE A 77 7.40 8.56 -3.28
CA ILE A 77 6.53 8.57 -2.12
C ILE A 77 7.17 9.37 -0.99
N ALA A 78 6.38 10.19 -0.33
CA ALA A 78 6.73 10.74 0.97
C ALA A 78 6.25 9.77 2.05
N VAL A 79 7.11 9.46 3.01
CA VAL A 79 6.88 8.40 4.00
C VAL A 79 6.93 8.95 5.41
N ARG A 80 6.00 8.51 6.26
CA ARG A 80 6.04 8.71 7.71
C ARG A 80 5.86 7.38 8.44
N SER A 81 6.88 6.97 9.18
CA SER A 81 6.82 5.76 10.00
C SER A 81 6.16 6.03 11.36
N PHE A 82 5.41 5.05 11.86
CA PHE A 82 4.75 5.10 13.17
C PHE A 82 4.66 3.70 13.80
N SER A 83 4.55 3.68 15.13
CA SER A 83 4.52 2.45 15.91
C SER A 83 3.09 2.04 16.32
N GLY A 84 2.96 0.84 16.89
CA GLY A 84 1.69 0.32 17.36
C GLY A 84 0.84 -0.33 16.26
N TYR A 85 -0.45 -0.52 16.53
CA TYR A 85 -1.39 -1.07 15.56
C TYR A 85 -1.87 0.04 14.63
N ALA A 86 -1.83 -0.17 13.31
CA ALA A 86 -2.51 0.71 12.35
C ALA A 86 -4.03 0.48 12.46
N ARG A 87 -4.73 1.47 13.02
CA ARG A 87 -6.19 1.52 13.19
C ARG A 87 -6.71 2.77 12.48
N ASP A 88 -7.97 2.78 12.10
CA ASP A 88 -8.52 3.85 11.25
C ASP A 88 -8.26 5.26 11.83
N LYS A 89 -8.44 5.45 13.14
CA LYS A 89 -8.21 6.75 13.80
C LYS A 89 -6.74 7.19 13.78
N ASN A 90 -5.81 6.33 14.23
CA ASN A 90 -4.41 6.76 14.36
C ASN A 90 -3.71 6.86 13.01
N VAL A 91 -4.13 6.08 12.01
CA VAL A 91 -3.62 6.20 10.64
C VAL A 91 -3.95 7.57 10.07
N VAL A 92 -5.17 8.06 10.27
CA VAL A 92 -5.57 9.41 9.81
C VAL A 92 -4.73 10.48 10.52
N GLU A 93 -4.52 10.36 11.83
CA GLU A 93 -3.65 11.30 12.58
C GLU A 93 -2.21 11.32 12.05
N GLU A 94 -1.64 10.16 11.70
CA GLU A 94 -0.29 10.09 11.12
C GLU A 94 -0.25 10.62 9.68
N ALA A 95 -1.32 10.42 8.89
CA ALA A 95 -1.46 11.00 7.56
C ALA A 95 -1.52 12.54 7.61
N GLU A 96 -2.29 13.10 8.54
CA GLU A 96 -2.36 14.56 8.77
C GLU A 96 -1.00 15.14 9.18
N LYS A 97 -0.26 14.45 10.06
CA LYS A 97 1.10 14.86 10.44
C LYS A 97 2.06 14.84 9.26
N LEU A 98 1.97 13.85 8.37
CA LEU A 98 2.75 13.83 7.13
C LEU A 98 2.36 14.99 6.21
N ALA A 99 1.07 15.28 6.06
CA ALA A 99 0.58 16.35 5.20
C ALA A 99 1.06 17.73 5.69
N MET A 100 1.01 17.96 7.00
CA MET A 100 1.55 19.17 7.64
C MET A 100 3.07 19.28 7.49
N SER A 101 3.80 18.17 7.47
CA SER A 101 5.25 18.18 7.27
C SER A 101 5.59 18.56 5.83
N LEU A 102 4.86 18.00 4.86
CA LEU A 102 5.05 18.30 3.44
C LEU A 102 4.73 19.76 3.11
N SER A 103 3.62 20.30 3.64
CA SER A 103 3.20 21.68 3.38
C SER A 103 4.20 22.74 3.88
N ARG A 104 5.09 22.37 4.80
CA ARG A 104 6.16 23.22 5.34
C ARG A 104 7.53 22.92 4.74
N SER A 105 7.59 22.13 3.69
CA SER A 105 8.82 21.70 3.02
C SER A 105 8.83 22.15 1.54
N PRO A 106 9.96 22.02 0.83
CA PRO A 106 10.00 22.23 -0.62
C PRO A 106 8.98 21.39 -1.40
N TRP A 107 8.48 20.30 -0.80
CA TRP A 107 7.52 19.37 -1.40
C TRP A 107 6.05 19.80 -1.27
N ALA A 108 5.77 21.01 -0.77
CA ALA A 108 4.40 21.47 -0.51
C ALA A 108 3.50 21.43 -1.75
N ASN A 109 4.06 21.65 -2.93
CA ASN A 109 3.33 21.64 -4.21
C ASN A 109 3.40 20.29 -4.95
N SER A 110 4.17 19.34 -4.44
CA SER A 110 4.47 18.05 -5.08
C SER A 110 3.37 17.01 -4.89
N THR A 111 2.40 17.29 -4.00
CA THR A 111 1.27 16.42 -3.68
C THR A 111 0.13 16.53 -4.70
N LYS A 112 0.24 17.41 -5.70
CA LYS A 112 -0.69 17.51 -6.84
C LYS A 112 -0.45 16.45 -7.93
N TYR A 113 0.36 15.44 -7.62
CA TYR A 113 0.56 14.28 -8.49
C TYR A 113 -0.79 13.59 -8.73
N PRO A 114 -1.12 13.17 -9.97
CA PRO A 114 -2.39 12.53 -10.28
C PRO A 114 -2.47 11.11 -9.70
N SER A 115 -2.55 11.00 -8.38
CA SER A 115 -2.92 9.80 -7.67
C SER A 115 -4.40 9.85 -7.35
N LYS A 116 -5.12 8.76 -7.62
CA LYS A 116 -6.49 8.58 -7.15
C LYS A 116 -6.54 8.27 -5.66
N ASN A 117 -5.40 7.91 -5.06
CA ASN A 117 -5.31 7.54 -3.66
C ASN A 117 -5.15 8.80 -2.81
N ALA A 118 -5.84 8.86 -1.67
CA ALA A 118 -5.59 9.88 -0.66
C ALA A 118 -4.27 9.62 0.07
N TYR A 119 -4.06 8.39 0.53
CA TYR A 119 -2.82 7.90 1.13
C TYR A 119 -2.77 6.38 1.03
N SER A 120 -1.58 5.82 1.28
CA SER A 120 -1.38 4.40 1.47
C SER A 120 -0.81 4.08 2.85
N ILE A 121 -1.11 2.89 3.35
CA ILE A 121 -0.66 2.38 4.64
C ILE A 121 0.18 1.13 4.35
N ALA A 122 1.45 1.15 4.73
CA ALA A 122 2.34 0.00 4.63
C ALA A 122 2.51 -0.65 6.00
N GLN A 123 2.13 -1.93 6.09
CA GLN A 123 2.19 -2.71 7.32
C GLN A 123 3.23 -3.83 7.18
N TYR A 124 4.30 -3.73 7.95
CA TYR A 124 5.42 -4.68 7.89
C TYR A 124 5.28 -5.84 8.88
N SER A 125 4.51 -5.63 9.94
CA SER A 125 4.41 -6.58 11.04
C SER A 125 3.27 -7.58 10.86
N SER A 126 3.58 -8.85 11.09
CA SER A 126 2.59 -9.94 11.18
C SER A 126 1.44 -9.57 12.15
N PRO A 127 0.20 -10.01 11.91
CA PRO A 127 -0.92 -9.82 12.83
C PRO A 127 -0.64 -10.29 14.26
N PHE A 128 0.21 -11.32 14.41
CA PHE A 128 0.59 -11.91 15.70
C PHE A 128 1.79 -11.24 16.37
N ARG A 129 2.37 -10.19 15.77
CA ARG A 129 3.43 -9.39 16.39
C ARG A 129 2.79 -8.28 17.23
N PHE A 130 2.88 -8.41 18.55
CA PHE A 130 2.25 -7.50 19.50
C PHE A 130 3.12 -6.27 19.86
N ILE A 131 4.45 -6.41 19.88
CA ILE A 131 5.41 -5.35 20.28
C ILE A 131 6.38 -5.06 19.12
N GLY A 132 6.90 -3.83 19.06
CA GLY A 132 7.90 -3.43 18.06
C GLY A 132 7.35 -3.42 16.65
N ARG A 133 6.07 -3.02 16.50
CA ARG A 133 5.43 -2.91 15.20
C ARG A 133 5.90 -1.66 14.48
N VAL A 134 6.21 -1.81 13.20
CA VAL A 134 6.53 -0.72 12.28
C VAL A 134 5.45 -0.68 11.20
N ASN A 135 4.85 0.49 11.03
CA ASN A 135 3.95 0.80 9.93
C ASN A 135 4.35 2.16 9.36
N GLU A 136 3.88 2.45 8.15
CA GLU A 136 4.13 3.72 7.48
C GLU A 136 2.86 4.24 6.82
N VAL A 137 2.72 5.56 6.76
CA VAL A 137 1.77 6.26 5.88
C VAL A 137 2.54 6.87 4.72
N TRP A 138 2.03 6.69 3.51
CA TRP A 138 2.64 7.15 2.27
C TRP A 138 1.72 8.13 1.54
N PHE A 139 2.31 9.19 0.99
CA PHE A 139 1.70 10.03 -0.05
C PHE A 139 2.50 9.94 -1.34
N ASP A 140 1.82 9.81 -2.47
CA ASP A 140 2.45 9.96 -3.78
C ASP A 140 2.87 11.42 -3.97
N VAL A 141 4.11 11.62 -4.43
CA VAL A 141 4.65 12.95 -4.70
C VAL A 141 5.33 12.98 -6.05
N ASP A 142 5.32 14.14 -6.69
CA ASP A 142 6.05 14.38 -7.93
C ASP A 142 7.56 14.48 -7.66
N CYS A 143 8.34 13.53 -8.20
CA CYS A 143 9.79 13.49 -8.09
C CYS A 143 10.47 14.73 -8.70
N GLU A 144 9.87 15.33 -9.74
CA GLU A 144 10.49 16.42 -10.51
C GLU A 144 10.40 17.79 -9.79
N SER A 145 9.59 17.87 -8.74
CA SER A 145 9.34 19.10 -7.99
C SER A 145 10.56 19.64 -7.21
N THR A 146 11.62 18.84 -7.10
CA THR A 146 12.94 19.32 -6.71
C THR A 146 13.92 18.83 -7.76
N GLY A 147 14.61 19.75 -8.44
CA GLY A 147 15.70 19.46 -9.38
C GLY A 147 16.91 18.81 -8.70
N VAL A 148 16.70 17.66 -8.06
CA VAL A 148 17.73 16.78 -7.55
C VAL A 148 17.88 15.71 -8.62
N GLU A 149 18.82 15.98 -9.53
CA GLU A 149 19.40 14.97 -10.40
C GLU A 149 19.79 13.77 -9.53
N THR A 150 19.18 12.63 -9.83
CA THR A 150 19.58 11.33 -9.29
C THR A 150 20.99 11.03 -9.77
N TYR A 151 21.96 10.94 -8.85
CA TYR A 151 23.26 10.31 -9.09
C TYR A 151 23.14 8.80 -9.20
#